data_AF-A0A365QJZ4-F1
#
_entry.id   AF-A0A365QJZ4-F1
#
_cell.length_a   1.000
_cell.length_b   1.000
_cell.length_c   1.000
_cell.angle_alpha   90.00
_cell.angle_beta   90.00
_cell.angle_gamma   90.00
#
_symmetry.space_group_name_H-M   'P 1'
#
loop_
_entity.id
_entity.type
_entity.pdbx_description
1 polymer ?
#
loop_
_entity_poly.entity_id
_entity_poly.type
_entity_poly.pdbx_seq_one_letter_code
_entity_poly.pdbx_strand_id
1 'polypeptide(L)'
;MEYNRLLHTLRVTAIAGVAAASLGVAGSAFAQIPNKTLVYCSEGSPAGFDSAQFTTGVDFTAATFTVYNRLVEFERGGTKVEPGLAEKWDVSSDGKVYTFHLRHGVKFHTTDFFKPTREFNADDVLFTFQRMLDPNQAFRKAYPVSFPYFTDMGLDKLITKVEKVDPYTVKFTLAEPNAPFIQNMAMEFASILSAEYGDQLMKAGKAADINQKPVGTGPFIFRSYTKDATIRFDGNPDYWKKGEVKISKLIFSITPDPGVRVQKIKRNECQVMSYPRPADIATLKADSGVDMPSQAGFNLGYLAYNVEHKPVDKLEVRQALDMAINKKAILESVYQGAGQAASAPMPPTQWSYDKNLKMAAYDTAKAKALLAKAGYANGFEITLWAMPVQRAYNPNARLMAEMIQADWAKIGVKAKIVTYEWGEYIKRAHSGEQDTMLIGWTGDNGDPDNWLGTLLGCEAIKGNNFSHWCYKPFDELVQKGRTTTGQDARTKLYTQAQQIFAQQLPFSPIANSTVYQPVRKNVVDMRIEPLGYARFDGVGVK
;
A
#
# COMPACT_ATOMS: atom_id res chain seq x y z
N MET A 1 -76.38 61.44 33.12
CA MET A 1 -76.84 60.35 34.01
C MET A 1 -75.60 59.75 34.64
N GLU A 2 -75.15 60.34 35.74
CA GLU A 2 -75.40 59.86 37.12
C GLU A 2 -74.60 58.59 37.44
N TYR A 3 -73.51 58.74 38.21
CA TYR A 3 -73.39 58.36 39.64
C TYR A 3 -73.19 56.85 39.86
N ASN A 4 -71.99 56.40 40.28
CA ASN A 4 -71.72 56.06 41.69
C ASN A 4 -70.31 55.51 41.95
N ARG A 5 -69.86 55.76 43.19
CA ARG A 5 -68.56 55.47 43.82
C ARG A 5 -68.49 54.06 44.46
N LEU A 6 -67.26 53.74 44.96
CA LEU A 6 -66.89 52.83 46.09
C LEU A 6 -66.75 51.33 45.72
N LEU A 7 -65.76 50.53 46.16
CA LEU A 7 -64.80 50.57 47.28
C LEU A 7 -63.62 49.59 47.05
N HIS A 8 -62.52 49.84 47.77
CA HIS A 8 -61.30 49.04 47.95
C HIS A 8 -61.50 47.57 48.35
N THR A 9 -60.59 46.65 47.95
CA THR A 9 -59.51 46.10 48.82
C THR A 9 -58.55 45.15 48.08
N LEU A 10 -57.28 45.24 48.45
CA LEU A 10 -56.16 44.39 48.04
C LEU A 10 -56.41 42.90 48.35
N ARG A 11 -55.92 42.02 47.48
CA ARG A 11 -55.13 40.83 47.89
C ARG A 11 -54.20 40.41 46.76
N VAL A 12 -52.91 40.47 47.05
CA VAL A 12 -51.81 39.93 46.24
C VAL A 12 -51.95 38.42 46.21
N THR A 13 -51.96 37.82 45.01
CA THR A 13 -51.71 36.39 44.85
C THR A 13 -50.93 36.21 43.56
N ALA A 14 -49.63 35.96 43.69
CA ALA A 14 -48.75 35.57 42.61
C ALA A 14 -48.95 34.07 42.36
N ILE A 15 -49.45 33.67 41.18
CA ILE A 15 -49.27 32.32 40.65
C ILE A 15 -49.00 32.39 39.14
N ALA A 16 -47.77 32.01 38.82
CA ALA A 16 -47.17 31.54 37.58
C ALA A 16 -48.04 31.45 36.32
N GLY A 17 -47.68 32.26 35.31
CA GLY A 17 -48.12 32.09 33.92
C GLY A 17 -47.42 30.91 33.25
N VAL A 18 -48.23 30.02 32.68
CA VAL A 18 -47.84 28.92 31.79
C VAL A 18 -47.27 29.50 30.48
N ALA A 19 -45.97 29.35 30.26
CA ALA A 19 -45.37 29.52 28.94
C ALA A 19 -45.25 28.14 28.27
N ALA A 20 -46.13 27.87 27.32
CA ALA A 20 -46.01 26.70 26.45
C ALA A 20 -44.84 26.90 25.48
N ALA A 21 -43.65 26.43 25.88
CA ALA A 21 -42.51 26.32 25.01
C ALA A 21 -42.70 25.12 24.06
N SER A 22 -42.98 25.41 22.80
CA SER A 22 -42.88 24.46 21.70
C SER A 22 -41.44 23.96 21.60
N LEU A 23 -41.18 22.77 22.15
CA LEU A 23 -39.97 21.99 21.93
C LEU A 23 -39.87 21.63 20.44
N GLY A 24 -39.21 22.49 19.67
CA GLY A 24 -38.66 22.12 18.38
C GLY A 24 -37.62 21.03 18.60
N VAL A 25 -37.98 19.79 18.27
CA VAL A 25 -37.03 18.69 18.14
C VAL A 25 -36.04 19.11 17.06
N ALA A 26 -34.86 19.57 17.46
CA ALA A 26 -33.72 19.71 16.58
C ALA A 26 -33.31 18.31 16.16
N GLY A 27 -33.99 17.78 15.13
CA GLY A 27 -33.53 16.61 14.42
C GLY A 27 -32.14 16.92 13.93
N SER A 28 -31.13 16.22 14.46
CA SER A 28 -29.78 16.26 13.94
C SER A 28 -29.86 15.98 12.45
N ALA A 29 -29.67 17.00 11.62
CA ALA A 29 -29.58 16.84 10.18
C ALA A 29 -28.31 16.03 9.90
N PHE A 30 -28.43 14.70 9.90
CA PHE A 30 -27.41 13.84 9.33
C PHE A 30 -27.21 14.32 7.89
N ALA A 31 -26.02 14.80 7.57
CA ALA A 31 -25.69 15.21 6.21
C ALA A 31 -26.02 14.03 5.28
N GLN A 32 -27.05 14.21 4.46
CA GLN A 32 -27.54 13.14 3.59
C GLN A 32 -26.46 12.85 2.55
N ILE A 33 -25.99 11.60 2.50
CA ILE A 33 -25.03 11.17 1.48
C ILE A 33 -25.66 11.44 0.11
N PRO A 34 -24.95 12.11 -0.83
CA PRO A 34 -25.46 12.36 -2.16
C PRO A 34 -25.93 11.07 -2.83
N ASN A 35 -27.13 11.08 -3.41
CA ASN A 35 -27.68 9.91 -4.11
C ASN A 35 -27.02 9.71 -5.48
N LYS A 36 -25.75 9.31 -5.45
CA LYS A 36 -24.86 9.14 -6.60
C LYS A 36 -24.27 7.73 -6.57
N THR A 37 -24.08 7.16 -7.75
CA THR A 37 -23.45 5.85 -7.92
C THR A 37 -22.11 6.02 -8.61
N LEU A 38 -21.07 5.39 -8.06
CA LEU A 38 -19.79 5.19 -8.73
C LEU A 38 -19.66 3.73 -9.13
N VAL A 39 -19.35 3.47 -10.39
CA VAL A 39 -19.03 2.14 -10.90
C VAL A 39 -17.54 2.06 -11.19
N TYR A 40 -16.86 1.13 -10.52
CA TYR A 40 -15.47 0.78 -10.72
C TYR A 40 -15.38 -0.50 -11.56
N CYS A 41 -14.69 -0.45 -12.70
CA CYS A 41 -14.35 -1.63 -13.49
C CYS A 41 -13.11 -2.30 -12.88
N SER A 42 -13.31 -3.30 -12.03
CA SER A 42 -12.21 -4.09 -11.45
C SER A 42 -11.68 -5.13 -12.45
N GLU A 43 -10.42 -5.46 -12.30
CA GLU A 43 -9.66 -6.42 -13.13
C GLU A 43 -9.93 -7.88 -12.75
N GLY A 44 -10.60 -8.13 -11.63
CA GLY A 44 -10.82 -9.47 -11.14
C GLY A 44 -11.80 -9.55 -9.98
N SER A 45 -12.03 -10.79 -9.57
CA SER A 45 -12.86 -11.18 -8.43
C SER A 45 -12.00 -11.27 -7.18
N PRO A 46 -12.41 -10.65 -6.05
CA PRO A 46 -11.75 -10.91 -4.78
C PRO A 46 -12.02 -12.36 -4.35
N ALA A 47 -11.01 -12.98 -3.73
CA ALA A 47 -11.10 -14.29 -3.10
C ALA A 47 -11.92 -14.23 -1.80
N GLY A 48 -11.97 -13.05 -1.16
CA GLY A 48 -12.79 -12.77 -0.01
C GLY A 48 -12.59 -11.36 0.53
N PHE A 49 -13.10 -11.11 1.72
CA PHE A 49 -13.14 -9.81 2.36
C PHE A 49 -12.41 -9.77 3.70
N ASP A 50 -11.74 -10.84 4.11
CA ASP A 50 -10.84 -10.82 5.26
C ASP A 50 -9.41 -10.50 4.79
N SER A 51 -9.07 -9.20 4.78
CA SER A 51 -7.81 -8.69 4.22
C SER A 51 -6.56 -9.40 4.75
N ALA A 52 -6.59 -9.92 5.98
CA ALA A 52 -5.45 -10.59 6.59
C ALA A 52 -5.05 -11.90 5.87
N GLN A 53 -5.97 -12.53 5.14
CA GLN A 53 -5.74 -13.81 4.45
C GLN A 53 -5.11 -13.65 3.06
N PHE A 54 -5.10 -12.44 2.50
CA PHE A 54 -4.80 -12.20 1.10
C PHE A 54 -3.65 -11.22 0.90
N THR A 55 -3.15 -11.16 -0.33
CA THR A 55 -1.99 -10.36 -0.71
C THR A 55 -2.18 -9.57 -2.00
N THR A 56 -3.39 -9.60 -2.59
CA THR A 56 -3.62 -8.97 -3.90
C THR A 56 -4.36 -7.65 -3.79
N GLY A 57 -4.03 -6.71 -4.69
CA GLY A 57 -4.74 -5.43 -4.80
C GLY A 57 -6.24 -5.58 -5.11
N VAL A 58 -6.67 -6.67 -5.76
CA VAL A 58 -8.08 -6.97 -6.01
C VAL A 58 -8.83 -7.15 -4.69
N ASP A 59 -8.28 -8.00 -3.81
CA ASP A 59 -8.86 -8.30 -2.50
C ASP A 59 -8.89 -7.03 -1.63
N PHE A 60 -7.77 -6.32 -1.57
CA PHE A 60 -7.62 -5.12 -0.75
C PHE A 60 -8.53 -3.97 -1.21
N THR A 61 -8.69 -3.77 -2.52
CA THR A 61 -9.59 -2.75 -3.07
C THR A 61 -11.05 -3.04 -2.69
N ALA A 62 -11.47 -4.31 -2.70
CA ALA A 62 -12.83 -4.69 -2.34
C ALA A 62 -13.10 -4.71 -0.82
N ALA A 63 -12.04 -4.90 -0.02
CA ALA A 63 -12.16 -5.10 1.42
C ALA A 63 -11.62 -3.92 2.23
N THR A 64 -10.31 -3.67 2.21
CA THR A 64 -9.57 -2.87 3.20
C THR A 64 -10.15 -1.47 3.41
N PHE A 65 -9.96 -0.55 2.46
CA PHE A 65 -10.42 0.84 2.59
C PHE A 65 -11.89 1.02 2.23
N THR A 66 -12.49 0.00 1.65
CA THR A 66 -13.92 0.02 1.27
C THR A 66 -14.79 -0.31 2.47
N VAL A 67 -14.48 -1.39 3.19
CA VAL A 67 -15.32 -1.94 4.27
C VAL A 67 -14.72 -1.73 5.66
N TYR A 68 -13.39 -1.68 5.79
CA TYR A 68 -12.72 -1.65 7.10
C TYR A 68 -11.96 -0.35 7.35
N ASN A 69 -11.41 -0.26 8.56
CA ASN A 69 -10.36 0.66 8.94
C ASN A 69 -9.28 -0.08 9.71
N ARG A 70 -8.11 0.55 9.82
CA ARG A 70 -6.99 0.12 10.65
C ARG A 70 -6.83 1.02 11.87
N LEU A 71 -5.95 0.65 12.81
CA LEU A 71 -5.59 1.51 13.95
C LEU A 71 -5.02 2.84 13.46
N VAL A 72 -4.14 2.77 12.47
CA VAL A 72 -3.60 3.92 11.76
C VAL A 72 -3.81 3.70 10.27
N GLU A 73 -3.77 4.77 9.48
CA GLU A 73 -4.12 4.75 8.06
C GLU A 73 -2.98 5.35 7.25
N PHE A 74 -2.83 4.97 5.99
CA PHE A 74 -2.06 5.79 5.05
C PHE A 74 -2.92 6.97 4.58
N GLU A 75 -2.30 8.14 4.42
CA GLU A 75 -2.96 9.29 3.81
C GLU A 75 -3.36 8.99 2.36
N ARG A 76 -4.45 9.56 1.87
CA ARG A 76 -4.94 9.34 0.50
C ARG A 76 -3.94 9.83 -0.55
N GLY A 77 -3.46 8.93 -1.38
CA GLY A 77 -2.47 9.18 -2.43
C GLY A 77 -1.02 9.21 -1.94
N GLY A 78 -0.76 8.77 -0.70
CA GLY A 78 0.57 8.83 -0.08
C GLY A 78 0.86 7.61 0.79
N THR A 79 2.03 7.62 1.43
CA THR A 79 2.46 6.57 2.37
C THR A 79 2.77 7.11 3.77
N LYS A 80 2.40 8.36 4.03
CA LYS A 80 2.46 8.93 5.37
C LYS A 80 1.36 8.31 6.22
N VAL A 81 1.73 7.89 7.43
CA VAL A 81 0.77 7.36 8.40
C VAL A 81 0.02 8.51 9.09
N GLU A 82 -1.31 8.38 9.18
CA GLU A 82 -2.23 9.26 9.89
C GLU A 82 -3.09 8.48 10.89
N PRO A 83 -3.71 9.16 11.89
CA PRO A 83 -4.66 8.53 12.80
C PRO A 83 -5.84 7.86 12.07
N GLY A 84 -6.14 6.62 12.44
CA GLY A 84 -7.28 5.85 11.96
C GLY A 84 -8.32 5.65 13.06
N LEU A 85 -8.56 4.38 13.40
CA LEU A 85 -9.34 3.97 14.57
C LEU A 85 -8.63 4.29 15.90
N ALA A 86 -7.32 4.47 15.90
CA ALA A 86 -6.59 5.12 16.98
C ALA A 86 -6.44 6.62 16.68
N GLU A 87 -6.83 7.47 17.62
CA GLU A 87 -6.71 8.92 17.50
C GLU A 87 -5.26 9.40 17.64
N LYS A 88 -4.48 8.65 18.41
CA LYS A 88 -3.05 8.85 18.63
C LYS A 88 -2.43 7.55 19.15
N TRP A 89 -1.11 7.52 19.16
CA TRP A 89 -0.34 6.44 19.76
C TRP A 89 0.91 6.99 20.45
N ASP A 90 1.34 6.31 21.50
CA ASP A 90 2.60 6.56 22.19
C ASP A 90 3.56 5.41 21.94
N VAL A 91 4.85 5.73 21.83
CA VAL A 91 5.93 4.73 21.72
C VAL A 91 6.83 4.88 22.94
N SER A 92 7.13 3.78 23.63
CA SER A 92 8.05 3.79 24.77
C SER A 92 9.45 4.25 24.37
N SER A 93 10.23 4.72 25.34
CA SER A 93 11.60 5.20 25.11
C SER A 93 12.54 4.13 24.55
N ASP A 94 12.30 2.85 24.85
CA ASP A 94 13.03 1.72 24.30
C ASP A 94 12.49 1.25 22.94
N GLY A 95 11.41 1.85 22.42
CA GLY A 95 10.82 1.53 21.12
C GLY A 95 10.09 0.19 21.04
N LYS A 96 9.88 -0.49 22.16
CA LYS A 96 9.27 -1.85 22.19
C LYS A 96 7.79 -1.86 22.52
N VAL A 97 7.24 -0.77 23.05
CA VAL A 97 5.84 -0.72 23.48
C VAL A 97 5.12 0.37 22.71
N TYR A 98 4.02 -0.02 22.04
CA TYR A 98 3.14 0.88 21.30
C TYR A 98 1.78 0.89 21.99
N THR A 99 1.36 2.06 22.47
CA THR A 99 0.05 2.25 23.13
C THR A 99 -0.85 3.04 22.19
N PHE A 100 -1.92 2.42 21.70
CA PHE A 100 -2.91 3.05 20.84
C PHE A 100 -4.12 3.51 21.67
N HIS A 101 -4.49 4.77 21.48
CA HIS A 101 -5.68 5.38 22.10
C HIS A 101 -6.80 5.39 21.07
N LEU A 102 -7.83 4.58 21.30
CA LEU A 102 -8.89 4.27 20.36
C LEU A 102 -9.95 5.37 20.30
N ARG A 103 -10.50 5.58 19.11
CA ARG A 103 -11.57 6.53 18.84
C ARG A 103 -12.88 6.05 19.45
N HIS A 104 -13.58 6.97 20.11
CA HIS A 104 -14.93 6.77 20.62
C HIS A 104 -15.99 7.00 19.52
N GLY A 105 -17.20 6.45 19.68
CA GLY A 105 -18.32 6.75 18.77
C GLY A 105 -18.23 6.04 17.42
N VAL A 106 -17.31 5.08 17.26
CA VAL A 106 -17.13 4.35 15.99
C VAL A 106 -18.10 3.18 15.96
N LYS A 107 -19.03 3.21 15.00
CA LYS A 107 -20.02 2.14 14.81
C LYS A 107 -19.54 1.12 13.79
N PHE A 108 -19.78 -0.15 14.07
CA PHE A 108 -19.73 -1.18 13.04
C PHE A 108 -20.92 -1.08 12.09
N HIS A 109 -20.76 -1.63 10.89
CA HIS A 109 -21.81 -1.71 9.90
C HIS A 109 -23.03 -2.48 10.43
N THR A 110 -24.22 -1.99 10.10
CA THR A 110 -25.47 -2.73 10.23
C THR A 110 -25.84 -3.35 8.89
N THR A 111 -25.97 -4.68 8.86
CA THR A 111 -26.31 -5.47 7.68
C THR A 111 -27.58 -6.29 7.94
N ASP A 112 -28.03 -7.04 6.93
CA ASP A 112 -29.11 -8.02 7.07
C ASP A 112 -28.69 -9.24 7.91
N PHE A 113 -27.39 -9.54 8.00
CA PHE A 113 -26.83 -10.68 8.74
C PHE A 113 -26.18 -10.32 10.09
N PHE A 114 -26.02 -9.03 10.42
CA PHE A 114 -25.46 -8.60 11.69
C PHE A 114 -25.95 -7.19 12.10
N LYS A 115 -26.32 -7.06 13.37
CA LYS A 115 -26.70 -5.78 13.98
C LYS A 115 -25.84 -5.60 15.24
N PRO A 116 -24.87 -4.66 15.26
CA PRO A 116 -24.01 -4.46 16.43
C PRO A 116 -24.83 -3.96 17.62
N THR A 117 -24.46 -4.41 18.83
CA THR A 117 -25.05 -3.93 20.09
C THR A 117 -24.12 -2.98 20.84
N ARG A 118 -22.87 -2.86 20.40
CA ARG A 118 -21.87 -1.93 20.94
C ARG A 118 -21.06 -1.25 19.84
N GLU A 119 -20.38 -0.18 20.23
CA GLU A 119 -19.38 0.48 19.40
C GLU A 119 -18.04 -0.27 19.40
N PHE A 120 -17.16 0.12 18.48
CA PHE A 120 -15.77 -0.34 18.41
C PHE A 120 -15.02 -0.04 19.71
N ASN A 121 -14.25 -1.03 20.18
CA ASN A 121 -13.45 -0.93 21.39
C ASN A 121 -12.19 -1.82 21.31
N ALA A 122 -11.43 -1.89 22.40
CA ALA A 122 -10.22 -2.68 22.51
C ALA A 122 -10.40 -4.18 22.23
N ASP A 123 -11.58 -4.76 22.51
CA ASP A 123 -11.83 -6.19 22.31
C ASP A 123 -11.80 -6.57 20.82
N ASP A 124 -12.18 -5.64 19.93
CA ASP A 124 -12.12 -5.84 18.48
C ASP A 124 -10.67 -5.89 17.96
N VAL A 125 -9.80 -5.06 18.54
CA VAL A 125 -8.37 -5.07 18.24
C VAL A 125 -7.75 -6.38 18.74
N LEU A 126 -8.02 -6.76 19.99
CA LEU A 126 -7.51 -8.01 20.55
C LEU A 126 -7.96 -9.22 19.73
N PHE A 127 -9.26 -9.31 19.39
CA PHE A 127 -9.79 -10.37 18.54
C PHE A 127 -9.06 -10.47 17.20
N THR A 128 -8.88 -9.33 16.52
CA THR A 128 -8.24 -9.26 15.20
C THR A 128 -6.81 -9.81 15.24
N PHE A 129 -5.99 -9.31 16.16
CA PHE A 129 -4.57 -9.68 16.22
C PHE A 129 -4.32 -11.04 16.87
N GLN A 130 -5.10 -11.43 17.88
CA GLN A 130 -4.95 -12.75 18.51
C GLN A 130 -5.28 -13.89 17.55
N ARG A 131 -6.20 -13.69 16.61
CA ARG A 131 -6.47 -14.67 15.55
C ARG A 131 -5.26 -14.92 14.65
N MET A 132 -4.42 -13.90 14.46
CA MET A 132 -3.18 -14.00 13.67
C MET A 132 -1.99 -14.52 14.48
N LEU A 133 -1.92 -14.19 15.77
CA LEU A 133 -0.83 -14.56 16.68
C LEU A 133 -0.94 -15.97 17.23
N ASP A 134 -2.15 -16.38 17.64
CA ASP A 134 -2.35 -17.62 18.36
C ASP A 134 -3.11 -18.64 17.50
N PRO A 135 -2.44 -19.67 16.95
CA PRO A 135 -3.10 -20.73 16.20
C PRO A 135 -4.11 -21.52 17.07
N ASN A 136 -4.05 -21.42 18.40
CA ASN A 136 -4.98 -22.06 19.31
C ASN A 136 -6.21 -21.23 19.68
N GLN A 137 -6.26 -19.96 19.26
CA GLN A 137 -7.41 -19.09 19.52
C GLN A 137 -8.68 -19.74 18.94
N ALA A 138 -9.81 -19.67 19.67
CA ALA A 138 -11.01 -20.46 19.38
C ALA A 138 -11.57 -20.23 17.96
N PHE A 139 -11.60 -18.97 17.51
CA PHE A 139 -11.99 -18.59 16.15
C PHE A 139 -10.99 -19.14 15.12
N ARG A 140 -9.68 -19.04 15.40
CA ARG A 140 -8.61 -19.56 14.52
C ARG A 140 -8.63 -21.09 14.38
N LYS A 141 -9.12 -21.82 15.40
CA LYS A 141 -9.40 -23.26 15.32
C LYS A 141 -10.66 -23.57 14.51
N ALA A 142 -11.73 -22.80 14.70
CA ALA A 142 -13.00 -23.01 13.99
C ALA A 142 -12.91 -22.64 12.50
N TYR A 143 -12.02 -21.72 12.13
CA TYR A 143 -11.74 -21.35 10.75
C TYR A 143 -10.22 -21.29 10.50
N PRO A 144 -9.58 -22.44 10.18
CA PRO A 144 -8.14 -22.49 9.97
C PRO A 144 -7.69 -21.85 8.66
N VAL A 145 -6.93 -20.76 8.74
CA VAL A 145 -6.43 -20.00 7.58
C VAL A 145 -5.03 -19.43 7.81
N SER A 146 -4.27 -19.17 6.75
CA SER A 146 -2.98 -18.50 6.84
C SER A 146 -3.12 -16.97 6.80
N PHE A 147 -2.12 -16.26 7.35
CA PHE A 147 -2.02 -14.80 7.29
C PHE A 147 -0.66 -14.42 6.67
N PRO A 148 -0.52 -14.49 5.34
CA PRO A 148 0.79 -14.45 4.68
C PRO A 148 1.61 -13.21 5.04
N TYR A 149 1.06 -12.01 4.88
CA TYR A 149 1.78 -10.77 5.25
C TYR A 149 2.20 -10.74 6.72
N PHE A 150 1.35 -11.21 7.63
CA PHE A 150 1.65 -11.20 9.06
C PHE A 150 2.85 -12.10 9.39
N THR A 151 2.92 -13.29 8.78
CA THR A 151 4.00 -14.26 9.00
C THR A 151 5.26 -13.92 8.19
N ASP A 152 5.13 -13.55 6.92
CA ASP A 152 6.25 -13.27 6.02
C ASP A 152 7.05 -12.03 6.48
N MET A 153 6.37 -11.06 7.10
CA MET A 153 7.00 -9.90 7.73
C MET A 153 7.50 -10.18 9.16
N GLY A 154 7.37 -11.42 9.65
CA GLY A 154 7.82 -11.85 10.97
C GLY A 154 7.07 -11.23 12.15
N LEU A 155 5.86 -10.71 11.93
CA LEU A 155 5.08 -10.03 12.98
C LEU A 155 4.57 -11.00 14.04
N ASP A 156 4.39 -12.26 13.67
CA ASP A 156 4.08 -13.38 14.57
C ASP A 156 5.18 -13.62 15.62
N LYS A 157 6.43 -13.30 15.29
CA LYS A 157 7.58 -13.40 16.20
C LYS A 157 7.89 -12.07 16.87
N LEU A 158 7.70 -10.96 16.15
CA LEU A 158 7.99 -9.62 16.66
C LEU A 158 7.01 -9.21 17.75
N ILE A 159 5.70 -9.43 17.56
CA ILE A 159 4.67 -9.05 18.53
C ILE A 159 4.58 -10.13 19.60
N THR A 160 5.07 -9.83 20.80
CA THR A 160 5.07 -10.77 21.93
C THR A 160 3.77 -10.70 22.73
N LYS A 161 3.07 -9.56 22.69
CA LYS A 161 1.83 -9.36 23.45
C LYS A 161 0.95 -8.27 22.84
N VAL A 162 -0.37 -8.51 22.87
CA VAL A 162 -1.42 -7.52 22.61
C VAL A 162 -2.37 -7.53 23.80
N GLU A 163 -2.47 -6.41 24.51
CA GLU A 163 -3.26 -6.32 25.74
C GLU A 163 -4.20 -5.13 25.75
N LYS A 164 -5.37 -5.37 26.35
CA LYS A 164 -6.36 -4.34 26.68
C LYS A 164 -5.96 -3.70 28.00
N VAL A 165 -5.65 -2.41 27.97
CA VAL A 165 -5.41 -1.62 29.19
C VAL A 165 -6.76 -1.18 29.77
N ASP A 166 -7.63 -0.69 28.90
CA ASP A 166 -9.01 -0.29 29.19
C ASP A 166 -9.85 -0.41 27.90
N PRO A 167 -11.17 -0.13 27.90
CA PRO A 167 -12.01 -0.26 26.70
C PRO A 167 -11.54 0.51 25.46
N TYR A 168 -10.76 1.59 25.61
CA TYR A 168 -10.29 2.44 24.50
C TYR A 168 -8.77 2.58 24.48
N THR A 169 -8.04 1.69 25.15
CA THR A 169 -6.57 1.69 25.12
C THR A 169 -6.03 0.27 24.91
N VAL A 170 -5.24 0.10 23.84
CA VAL A 170 -4.60 -1.18 23.49
C VAL A 170 -3.10 -1.00 23.46
N LYS A 171 -2.37 -1.94 24.04
CA LYS A 171 -0.91 -1.94 24.09
C LYS A 171 -0.34 -3.15 23.36
N PHE A 172 0.58 -2.89 22.44
CA PHE A 172 1.39 -3.89 21.77
C PHE A 172 2.79 -3.89 22.40
N THR A 173 3.34 -5.08 22.64
CA THR A 173 4.73 -5.25 23.10
C THR A 173 5.51 -6.06 22.07
N LEU A 174 6.65 -5.53 21.66
CA LEU A 174 7.53 -6.09 20.64
C LEU A 174 8.76 -6.74 21.29
N ALA A 175 9.30 -7.77 20.67
CA ALA A 175 10.54 -8.42 21.10
C ALA A 175 11.74 -7.46 21.03
N GLU A 176 11.75 -6.59 20.01
CA GLU A 176 12.79 -5.62 19.71
C GLU A 176 12.21 -4.33 19.11
N PRO A 177 12.96 -3.22 19.14
CA PRO A 177 12.47 -1.94 18.61
C PRO A 177 12.29 -2.04 17.09
N ASN A 178 11.14 -1.61 16.59
CA ASN A 178 10.83 -1.67 15.15
C ASN A 178 10.05 -0.42 14.73
N ALA A 179 10.75 0.63 14.30
CA ALA A 179 10.13 1.87 13.84
C ALA A 179 9.12 1.66 12.69
N PRO A 180 9.34 0.75 11.71
CA PRO A 180 8.35 0.42 10.68
C PRO A 180 7.04 -0.19 11.21
N PHE A 181 6.97 -0.60 12.48
CA PHE A 181 5.78 -1.21 13.07
C PHE A 181 4.54 -0.34 12.89
N ILE A 182 4.68 0.99 13.00
CA ILE A 182 3.54 1.89 12.82
C ILE A 182 3.02 1.91 11.37
N GLN A 183 3.92 1.80 10.39
CA GLN A 183 3.55 1.62 8.99
C GLN A 183 2.88 0.26 8.76
N ASN A 184 3.39 -0.80 9.38
CA ASN A 184 2.79 -2.13 9.27
C ASN A 184 1.36 -2.16 9.82
N MET A 185 1.06 -1.38 10.88
CA MET A 185 -0.29 -1.24 11.41
C MET A 185 -1.23 -0.42 10.51
N ALA A 186 -0.70 0.26 9.48
CA ALA A 186 -1.50 0.93 8.46
C ALA A 186 -1.81 0.03 7.24
N MET A 187 -1.14 -1.12 7.12
CA MET A 187 -1.33 -2.06 6.01
C MET A 187 -2.67 -2.78 6.06
N GLU A 188 -3.01 -3.39 4.94
CA GLU A 188 -4.31 -3.98 4.64
C GLU A 188 -4.63 -5.15 5.56
N PHE A 189 -3.63 -6.00 5.86
CA PHE A 189 -3.80 -7.16 6.74
C PHE A 189 -4.21 -6.78 8.16
N ALA A 190 -3.88 -5.56 8.62
CA ALA A 190 -4.16 -5.07 9.96
C ALA A 190 -5.58 -4.50 10.12
N SER A 191 -6.46 -4.70 9.13
CA SER A 191 -7.87 -4.29 9.17
C SER A 191 -8.58 -4.82 10.41
N ILE A 192 -9.24 -3.93 11.17
CA ILE A 192 -9.91 -4.32 12.41
C ILE A 192 -11.27 -4.96 12.12
N LEU A 193 -11.46 -6.16 12.67
CA LEU A 193 -12.70 -6.94 12.57
C LEU A 193 -13.54 -6.81 13.85
N SER A 194 -14.84 -7.03 13.74
CA SER A 194 -15.76 -7.04 14.90
C SER A 194 -15.64 -8.33 15.70
N ALA A 195 -15.25 -8.23 16.97
CA ALA A 195 -15.26 -9.37 17.89
C ALA A 195 -16.70 -9.85 18.17
N GLU A 196 -17.67 -8.92 18.27
CA GLU A 196 -19.08 -9.27 18.48
C GLU A 196 -19.64 -10.09 17.31
N TYR A 197 -19.32 -9.71 16.07
CA TYR A 197 -19.70 -10.51 14.91
C TYR A 197 -18.98 -11.85 14.87
N GLY A 198 -17.69 -11.88 15.22
CA GLY A 198 -16.92 -13.11 15.39
C GLY A 198 -17.60 -14.10 16.35
N ASP A 199 -18.05 -13.61 17.51
CA ASP A 199 -18.79 -14.41 18.50
C ASP A 199 -20.15 -14.91 17.97
N GLN A 200 -20.89 -14.07 17.24
CA GLN A 200 -22.14 -14.48 16.59
C GLN A 200 -21.90 -15.64 15.62
N LEU A 201 -20.85 -15.54 14.79
CA LEU A 201 -20.49 -16.58 13.83
C LEU A 201 -20.04 -17.86 14.52
N MET A 202 -19.27 -17.78 15.60
CA MET A 202 -18.86 -18.93 16.39
C MET A 202 -20.06 -19.67 16.98
N LYS A 203 -21.01 -18.95 17.58
CA LYS A 203 -22.25 -19.54 18.12
C LYS A 203 -23.10 -20.19 17.03
N ALA A 204 -23.06 -19.66 15.81
CA ALA A 204 -23.77 -20.20 14.66
C ALA A 204 -23.03 -21.33 13.93
N GLY A 205 -21.78 -21.66 14.30
CA GLY A 205 -20.94 -22.62 13.58
C GLY A 205 -20.54 -22.14 12.16
N LYS A 206 -20.49 -20.82 11.94
CA LYS A 206 -20.26 -20.18 10.63
C LYS A 206 -19.03 -19.27 10.62
N ALA A 207 -17.96 -19.65 11.32
CA ALA A 207 -16.75 -18.82 11.42
C ALA A 207 -16.20 -18.37 10.06
N ALA A 208 -16.29 -19.21 9.01
CA ALA A 208 -15.85 -18.87 7.65
C ALA A 208 -16.62 -17.70 7.00
N ASP A 209 -17.85 -17.40 7.46
CA ASP A 209 -18.65 -16.28 6.92
C ASP A 209 -17.97 -14.92 7.16
N ILE A 210 -17.01 -14.81 8.10
CA ILE A 210 -16.25 -13.58 8.32
C ILE A 210 -15.53 -13.09 7.06
N ASN A 211 -15.15 -14.03 6.18
CA ASN A 211 -14.46 -13.75 4.92
C ASN A 211 -15.42 -13.46 3.76
N GLN A 212 -16.70 -13.84 3.84
CA GLN A 212 -17.66 -13.71 2.73
C GLN A 212 -18.76 -12.68 3.01
N LYS A 213 -18.98 -12.35 4.28
CA LYS A 213 -19.98 -11.40 4.78
C LYS A 213 -19.29 -10.41 5.71
N PRO A 214 -18.54 -9.45 5.14
CA PRO A 214 -17.71 -8.56 5.93
C PRO A 214 -18.56 -7.58 6.74
N VAL A 215 -18.11 -7.31 7.96
CA VAL A 215 -18.63 -6.26 8.85
C VAL A 215 -17.45 -5.45 9.31
N GLY A 216 -17.37 -4.19 8.90
CA GLY A 216 -16.30 -3.29 9.30
C GLY A 216 -16.82 -1.97 9.87
N THR A 217 -15.94 -0.99 9.94
CA THR A 217 -16.19 0.38 10.40
C THR A 217 -16.00 1.40 9.27
N GLY A 218 -15.70 0.91 8.05
CA GLY A 218 -15.28 1.69 6.90
C GLY A 218 -16.40 2.50 6.21
N PRO A 219 -16.04 3.21 5.13
CA PRO A 219 -16.92 4.15 4.44
C PRO A 219 -18.05 3.51 3.63
N PHE A 220 -17.95 2.22 3.28
CA PHE A 220 -18.95 1.51 2.49
C PHE A 220 -19.38 0.20 3.16
N ILE A 221 -20.70 -0.02 3.20
CA ILE A 221 -21.36 -1.19 3.77
C ILE A 221 -21.58 -2.22 2.66
N PHE A 222 -21.07 -3.43 2.85
CA PHE A 222 -21.29 -4.54 1.92
C PHE A 222 -22.77 -4.90 1.79
N ARG A 223 -23.22 -5.16 0.55
CA ARG A 223 -24.60 -5.60 0.25
C ARG A 223 -24.67 -6.95 -0.43
N SER A 224 -23.90 -7.15 -1.48
CA SER A 224 -23.96 -8.39 -2.24
C SER A 224 -22.70 -8.58 -3.07
N TYR A 225 -22.34 -9.84 -3.25
CA TYR A 225 -21.31 -10.27 -4.18
C TYR A 225 -21.85 -11.38 -5.07
N THR A 226 -21.94 -11.10 -6.37
CA THR A 226 -22.11 -12.12 -7.41
C THR A 226 -20.73 -12.38 -7.98
N LYS A 227 -20.17 -13.54 -7.65
CA LYS A 227 -18.83 -13.95 -8.08
C LYS A 227 -18.65 -13.75 -9.59
N ASP A 228 -17.50 -13.21 -9.98
CA ASP A 228 -17.10 -12.96 -11.38
C ASP A 228 -17.99 -11.96 -12.14
N ALA A 229 -18.93 -11.29 -11.47
CA ALA A 229 -19.84 -10.33 -12.09
C ALA A 229 -19.84 -8.97 -11.39
N THR A 230 -20.33 -8.90 -10.14
CA THR A 230 -20.54 -7.61 -9.46
C THR A 230 -20.40 -7.68 -7.95
N ILE A 231 -19.86 -6.60 -7.36
CA ILE A 231 -19.95 -6.34 -5.92
C ILE A 231 -20.73 -5.03 -5.72
N ARG A 232 -21.60 -5.00 -4.72
CA ARG A 232 -22.42 -3.82 -4.40
C ARG A 232 -22.20 -3.40 -2.95
N PHE A 233 -22.01 -2.11 -2.77
CA PHE A 233 -21.91 -1.47 -1.47
C PHE A 233 -22.81 -0.24 -1.39
N ASP A 234 -23.24 0.07 -0.18
CA ASP A 234 -23.90 1.31 0.16
C ASP A 234 -22.93 2.24 0.88
N GLY A 235 -23.04 3.56 0.67
CA GLY A 235 -22.32 4.52 1.50
C GLY A 235 -22.75 4.40 2.96
N ASN A 236 -21.79 4.40 3.88
CA ASN A 236 -22.03 4.31 5.32
C ASN A 236 -22.43 5.70 5.89
N PRO A 237 -23.70 5.94 6.25
CA PRO A 237 -24.13 7.23 6.80
C PRO A 237 -23.54 7.52 8.19
N ASP A 238 -23.13 6.46 8.91
CA ASP A 238 -22.57 6.52 10.25
C ASP A 238 -21.03 6.51 10.24
N TYR A 239 -20.38 6.65 9.07
CA TYR A 239 -18.92 6.65 9.00
C TYR A 239 -18.32 7.71 9.93
N TRP A 240 -17.29 7.31 10.69
CA TRP A 240 -16.71 8.12 11.74
C TRP A 240 -15.93 9.32 11.17
N LYS A 241 -15.30 9.17 10.00
CA LYS A 241 -14.61 10.26 9.30
C LYS A 241 -15.65 11.08 8.52
N LYS A 242 -16.23 12.08 9.19
CA LYS A 242 -17.34 12.89 8.66
C LYS A 242 -16.98 13.56 7.34
N GLY A 243 -17.92 13.51 6.40
CA GLY A 243 -17.78 14.14 5.09
C GLY A 243 -17.03 13.31 4.06
N GLU A 244 -16.44 12.17 4.39
CA GLU A 244 -15.69 11.35 3.42
C GLU A 244 -16.58 10.47 2.53
N VAL A 245 -17.81 10.14 2.95
CA VAL A 245 -18.74 9.37 2.11
C VAL A 245 -19.48 10.30 1.17
N LYS A 246 -19.01 10.41 -0.09
CA LYS A 246 -19.56 11.34 -1.11
C LYS A 246 -20.53 10.69 -2.11
N ILE A 247 -20.70 9.37 -2.06
CA ILE A 247 -21.57 8.60 -2.95
C ILE A 247 -22.41 7.60 -2.13
N SER A 248 -23.67 7.42 -2.52
CA SER A 248 -24.60 6.51 -1.83
C SER A 248 -24.43 5.06 -2.26
N LYS A 249 -23.91 4.81 -3.48
CA LYS A 249 -23.68 3.47 -4.02
C LYS A 249 -22.30 3.36 -4.65
N LEU A 250 -21.60 2.28 -4.32
CA LEU A 250 -20.36 1.88 -4.96
C LEU A 250 -20.58 0.49 -5.57
N ILE A 251 -20.31 0.36 -6.87
CA ILE A 251 -20.47 -0.89 -7.61
C ILE A 251 -19.14 -1.27 -8.22
N PHE A 252 -18.70 -2.49 -7.98
CA PHE A 252 -17.58 -3.07 -8.72
C PHE A 252 -18.19 -3.89 -9.86
N SER A 253 -17.90 -3.53 -11.10
CA SER A 253 -18.21 -4.33 -12.29
C SER A 253 -16.98 -5.14 -12.64
N ILE A 254 -16.96 -6.42 -12.26
CA ILE A 254 -15.82 -7.30 -12.46
C ILE A 254 -15.67 -7.54 -13.96
N THR A 255 -14.58 -7.02 -14.53
CA THR A 255 -14.35 -6.98 -15.97
C THR A 255 -12.90 -7.34 -16.24
N PRO A 256 -12.56 -8.65 -16.31
CA PRO A 256 -11.17 -9.10 -16.42
C PRO A 256 -10.46 -8.64 -17.70
N ASP A 257 -11.18 -8.60 -18.82
CA ASP A 257 -10.62 -8.14 -20.10
C ASP A 257 -10.37 -6.61 -20.08
N PRO A 258 -9.11 -6.15 -20.22
CA PRO A 258 -8.80 -4.73 -20.18
C PRO A 258 -9.35 -3.95 -21.38
N GLY A 259 -9.51 -4.58 -22.55
CA GLY A 259 -10.12 -3.95 -23.72
C GLY A 259 -11.59 -3.64 -23.47
N VAL A 260 -12.33 -4.55 -22.81
CA VAL A 260 -13.71 -4.32 -22.39
C VAL A 260 -13.79 -3.20 -21.34
N ARG A 261 -12.86 -3.14 -20.37
CA ARG A 261 -12.80 -2.00 -19.42
C ARG A 261 -12.64 -0.66 -20.14
N VAL A 262 -11.77 -0.60 -21.16
CA VAL A 262 -11.58 0.60 -22.00
C VAL A 262 -12.87 0.98 -22.72
N GLN A 263 -13.62 0.02 -23.27
CA GLN A 263 -14.91 0.32 -23.90
C GLN A 263 -15.94 0.83 -22.88
N LYS A 264 -16.01 0.21 -21.70
CA LYS A 264 -16.94 0.61 -20.63
C LYS A 264 -16.67 2.02 -20.13
N ILE A 265 -15.40 2.39 -19.89
CA ILE A 265 -15.08 3.75 -19.43
C ILE A 265 -15.40 4.78 -20.51
N LYS A 266 -15.09 4.52 -21.79
CA LYS A 266 -15.45 5.44 -22.89
C LYS A 266 -16.96 5.68 -22.99
N ARG A 267 -17.76 4.64 -22.75
CA ARG A 267 -19.23 4.69 -22.73
C ARG A 267 -19.82 5.16 -21.40
N ASN A 268 -18.98 5.48 -20.41
CA ASN A 268 -19.38 5.82 -19.05
C ASN A 268 -20.23 4.74 -18.35
N GLU A 269 -20.10 3.47 -18.78
CA GLU A 269 -20.67 2.31 -18.08
C GLU A 269 -19.90 2.02 -16.79
N CYS A 270 -18.63 2.42 -16.72
CA CYS A 270 -17.89 2.62 -15.48
C CYS A 270 -17.15 3.95 -15.48
N GLN A 271 -16.91 4.49 -14.27
CA GLN A 271 -16.31 5.80 -14.06
C GLN A 271 -14.83 5.73 -13.72
N VAL A 272 -14.36 4.59 -13.23
CA VAL A 272 -12.96 4.32 -12.90
C VAL A 272 -12.64 2.93 -13.44
N MET A 273 -11.47 2.72 -14.04
CA MET A 273 -10.98 1.38 -14.37
C MET A 273 -9.54 1.18 -13.89
N SER A 274 -9.18 -0.06 -13.55
CA SER A 274 -7.80 -0.46 -13.25
C SER A 274 -7.05 -0.94 -14.50
N TYR A 275 -5.73 -0.81 -14.43
CA TYR A 275 -4.74 -1.43 -15.32
C TYR A 275 -5.09 -1.32 -16.82
N PRO A 276 -5.06 -0.12 -17.42
CA PRO A 276 -5.14 0.03 -18.87
C PRO A 276 -3.92 -0.63 -19.53
N ARG A 277 -4.09 -1.22 -20.73
CA ARG A 277 -2.94 -1.74 -21.48
C ARG A 277 -2.11 -0.56 -22.00
N PRO A 278 -0.77 -0.71 -22.11
CA PRO A 278 0.08 0.32 -22.72
C PRO A 278 -0.42 0.79 -24.09
N ALA A 279 -0.89 -0.14 -24.94
CA ALA A 279 -1.43 0.16 -26.27
C ALA A 279 -2.70 1.04 -26.24
N ASP A 280 -3.47 1.05 -25.14
CA ASP A 280 -4.69 1.85 -25.02
C ASP A 280 -4.42 3.26 -24.47
N ILE A 281 -3.23 3.51 -23.88
CA ILE A 281 -2.92 4.77 -23.19
C ILE A 281 -3.11 5.98 -24.12
N ALA A 282 -2.56 5.93 -25.33
CA ALA A 282 -2.66 7.05 -26.28
C ALA A 282 -4.13 7.35 -26.63
N THR A 283 -4.92 6.30 -26.84
CA THR A 283 -6.35 6.44 -27.17
C THR A 283 -7.17 6.96 -26.00
N LEU A 284 -6.89 6.51 -24.77
CA LEU A 284 -7.57 7.01 -23.57
C LEU A 284 -7.20 8.46 -23.27
N LYS A 285 -5.93 8.86 -23.47
CA LYS A 285 -5.48 10.26 -23.33
C LYS A 285 -6.16 11.19 -24.34
N ALA A 286 -6.53 10.68 -25.52
CA ALA A 286 -7.23 11.44 -26.54
C ALA A 286 -8.75 11.54 -26.30
N ASP A 287 -9.31 10.74 -25.40
CA ASP A 287 -10.75 10.75 -25.11
C ASP A 287 -11.13 11.97 -24.26
N SER A 288 -12.02 12.82 -24.77
CA SER A 288 -12.38 14.08 -24.12
C SER A 288 -13.15 13.89 -22.81
N GLY A 289 -13.70 12.70 -22.53
CA GLY A 289 -14.45 12.38 -21.32
C GLY A 289 -13.65 11.64 -20.24
N VAL A 290 -12.39 11.28 -20.52
CA VAL A 290 -11.52 10.53 -19.60
C VAL A 290 -10.31 11.39 -19.21
N ASP A 291 -10.04 11.47 -17.92
CA ASP A 291 -8.77 11.92 -17.39
C ASP A 291 -7.83 10.72 -17.20
N MET A 292 -6.55 10.93 -17.48
CA MET A 292 -5.50 9.92 -17.38
C MET A 292 -4.45 10.33 -16.35
N PRO A 293 -4.80 10.43 -15.05
CA PRO A 293 -3.81 10.66 -14.01
C PRO A 293 -2.77 9.55 -14.06
N SER A 294 -1.53 9.94 -13.80
CA SER A 294 -0.40 9.02 -13.80
C SER A 294 0.63 9.42 -12.76
N GLN A 295 1.29 8.44 -12.15
CA GLN A 295 2.41 8.67 -11.23
C GLN A 295 3.48 7.60 -11.40
N ALA A 296 4.67 7.86 -10.84
CA ALA A 296 5.65 6.80 -10.65
C ALA A 296 5.01 5.73 -9.74
N GLY A 297 5.03 4.49 -10.19
CA GLY A 297 4.63 3.36 -9.39
C GLY A 297 5.54 3.23 -8.19
N PHE A 298 5.00 2.65 -7.12
CA PHE A 298 5.75 2.37 -5.90
C PHE A 298 6.62 1.12 -6.05
N ASN A 299 7.35 1.06 -7.16
CA ASN A 299 8.15 -0.07 -7.59
C ASN A 299 9.46 0.40 -8.22
N LEU A 300 10.47 -0.46 -8.26
CA LEU A 300 11.76 -0.22 -8.90
C LEU A 300 12.19 -1.47 -9.66
N GLY A 301 12.51 -1.32 -10.94
CA GLY A 301 13.22 -2.32 -11.74
C GLY A 301 14.70 -1.96 -11.78
N TYR A 302 15.56 -2.94 -11.54
CA TYR A 302 17.01 -2.75 -11.47
C TYR A 302 17.78 -3.97 -11.98
N LEU A 303 19.07 -3.75 -12.25
CA LEU A 303 20.04 -4.81 -12.54
C LEU A 303 20.96 -4.97 -11.33
N ALA A 304 20.89 -6.11 -10.64
CA ALA A 304 21.75 -6.46 -9.52
C ALA A 304 23.11 -7.00 -9.97
N TYR A 305 24.17 -6.66 -9.25
CA TYR A 305 25.51 -7.23 -9.42
C TYR A 305 25.82 -8.11 -8.22
N ASN A 306 26.06 -9.40 -8.41
CA ASN A 306 26.51 -10.26 -7.32
C ASN A 306 27.98 -9.94 -6.99
N VAL A 307 28.21 -9.13 -5.96
CA VAL A 307 29.54 -8.59 -5.63
C VAL A 307 30.51 -9.64 -5.08
N GLU A 308 30.07 -10.87 -4.84
CA GLU A 308 30.94 -12.00 -4.50
C GLU A 308 31.65 -12.58 -5.74
N HIS A 309 31.15 -12.28 -6.94
CA HIS A 309 31.68 -12.82 -8.19
C HIS A 309 32.64 -11.84 -8.88
N LYS A 310 33.76 -12.37 -9.37
CA LYS A 310 34.64 -11.61 -10.28
C LYS A 310 34.02 -11.56 -11.68
N PRO A 311 34.08 -10.42 -12.39
CA PRO A 311 34.79 -9.19 -12.05
C PRO A 311 33.92 -8.09 -11.41
N VAL A 312 32.65 -8.40 -11.11
CA VAL A 312 31.68 -7.43 -10.59
C VAL A 312 31.83 -7.15 -9.09
N ASP A 313 32.76 -7.84 -8.42
CA ASP A 313 33.31 -7.49 -7.12
C ASP A 313 33.96 -6.10 -7.12
N LYS A 314 34.58 -5.69 -8.24
CA LYS A 314 35.21 -4.37 -8.38
C LYS A 314 34.20 -3.26 -8.69
N LEU A 315 34.26 -2.17 -7.92
CA LEU A 315 33.39 -1.01 -8.10
C LEU A 315 33.54 -0.38 -9.49
N GLU A 316 34.75 -0.27 -10.00
CA GLU A 316 35.05 0.32 -11.31
C GLU A 316 34.40 -0.48 -12.45
N VAL A 317 34.29 -1.80 -12.29
CA VAL A 317 33.59 -2.67 -13.25
C VAL A 317 32.09 -2.39 -13.21
N ARG A 318 31.47 -2.34 -12.02
CA ARG A 318 30.04 -2.01 -11.89
C ARG A 318 29.71 -0.63 -12.44
N GLN A 319 30.55 0.37 -12.17
CA GLN A 319 30.41 1.72 -12.72
C GLN A 319 30.51 1.75 -14.24
N ALA A 320 31.42 0.97 -14.83
CA ALA A 320 31.53 0.85 -16.29
C ALA A 320 30.29 0.17 -16.90
N LEU A 321 29.79 -0.90 -16.26
CA LEU A 321 28.59 -1.60 -16.71
C LEU A 321 27.35 -0.72 -16.64
N ASP A 322 27.14 0.05 -15.56
CA ASP A 322 26.01 0.99 -15.42
C ASP A 322 26.05 2.11 -16.47
N MET A 323 27.22 2.72 -16.65
CA MET A 323 27.45 3.80 -17.61
C MET A 323 27.26 3.37 -19.07
N ALA A 324 27.45 2.07 -19.34
CA ALA A 324 27.24 1.50 -20.66
C ALA A 324 25.79 1.12 -20.94
N ILE A 325 24.84 1.24 -20.01
CA ILE A 325 23.43 0.92 -20.26
C ILE A 325 22.70 2.16 -20.79
N ASN A 326 22.14 2.09 -21.99
CA ASN A 326 21.27 3.14 -22.52
C ASN A 326 19.86 3.05 -21.90
N LYS A 327 19.73 3.53 -20.66
CA LYS A 327 18.47 3.51 -19.90
C LYS A 327 17.33 4.24 -20.63
N LYS A 328 17.63 5.28 -21.42
CA LYS A 328 16.63 6.00 -22.21
C LYS A 328 16.04 5.10 -23.31
N ALA A 329 16.87 4.40 -24.07
CA ALA A 329 16.39 3.46 -25.09
C ALA A 329 15.56 2.32 -24.48
N ILE A 330 15.96 1.82 -23.31
CA ILE A 330 15.19 0.82 -22.55
C ILE A 330 13.80 1.36 -22.18
N LEU A 331 13.70 2.58 -21.64
CA LEU A 331 12.41 3.20 -21.31
C LEU A 331 11.50 3.33 -22.53
N GLU A 332 12.04 3.73 -23.68
CA GLU A 332 11.27 3.86 -24.93
C GLU A 332 10.77 2.49 -25.44
N SER A 333 11.62 1.47 -25.43
CA SER A 333 11.34 0.19 -26.08
C SER A 333 10.60 -0.81 -25.19
N VAL A 334 11.01 -0.90 -23.92
CA VAL A 334 10.46 -1.86 -22.94
C VAL A 334 9.22 -1.28 -22.25
N TYR A 335 9.27 -0.01 -21.84
CA TYR A 335 8.19 0.60 -21.07
C TYR A 335 7.20 1.41 -21.92
N GLN A 336 7.56 1.80 -23.15
CA GLN A 336 6.65 2.43 -24.12
C GLN A 336 5.86 3.62 -23.55
N GLY A 337 6.53 4.50 -22.80
CA GLY A 337 5.92 5.67 -22.14
C GLY A 337 5.19 5.37 -20.82
N ALA A 338 5.27 4.14 -20.33
CA ALA A 338 4.80 3.72 -19.01
C ALA A 338 5.96 3.42 -18.04
N GLY A 339 7.06 4.17 -18.14
CA GLY A 339 8.23 4.05 -17.28
C GLY A 339 8.90 5.40 -17.06
N GLN A 340 9.48 5.58 -15.88
CA GLN A 340 10.26 6.75 -15.48
C GLN A 340 11.66 6.31 -15.10
N ALA A 341 12.66 7.10 -15.48
CA ALA A 341 14.05 6.79 -15.17
C ALA A 341 14.31 6.81 -13.66
N ALA A 342 15.01 5.80 -13.15
CA ALA A 342 15.34 5.70 -11.72
C ALA A 342 16.82 6.02 -11.46
N SER A 343 17.11 6.77 -10.40
CA SER A 343 18.48 7.08 -9.96
C SER A 343 18.79 6.64 -8.52
N ALA A 344 17.79 6.20 -7.77
CA ALA A 344 17.91 5.84 -6.36
C ALA A 344 17.43 4.40 -6.13
N PRO A 345 17.70 3.80 -4.96
CA PRO A 345 17.29 2.43 -4.65
C PRO A 345 15.80 2.32 -4.24
N MET A 346 15.02 3.38 -4.42
CA MET A 346 13.59 3.45 -4.12
C MET A 346 12.91 4.51 -5.00
N PRO A 347 11.56 4.48 -5.19
CA PRO A 347 10.88 5.40 -6.09
C PRO A 347 10.77 6.82 -5.50
N PRO A 348 10.60 7.87 -6.34
CA PRO A 348 10.46 9.26 -5.87
C PRO A 348 9.20 9.52 -5.02
N THR A 349 8.24 8.59 -5.04
CA THR A 349 7.04 8.59 -4.20
C THR A 349 7.30 8.11 -2.77
N GLN A 350 8.48 7.52 -2.49
CA GLN A 350 8.88 7.12 -1.14
C GLN A 350 9.38 8.34 -0.35
N TRP A 351 8.89 8.54 0.87
CA TRP A 351 9.46 9.58 1.75
C TRP A 351 10.92 9.27 2.06
N SER A 352 11.72 10.31 2.37
CA SER A 352 13.18 10.25 2.44
C SER A 352 13.93 9.98 1.12
N TYR A 353 13.25 9.99 -0.03
CA TYR A 353 13.91 9.93 -1.33
C TYR A 353 14.93 11.07 -1.50
N ASP A 354 16.17 10.71 -1.81
CA ASP A 354 17.22 11.68 -2.08
C ASP A 354 17.15 12.21 -3.52
N LYS A 355 16.61 13.43 -3.64
CA LYS A 355 16.42 14.13 -4.92
C LYS A 355 17.73 14.56 -5.59
N ASN A 356 18.85 14.52 -4.87
CA ASN A 356 20.15 14.91 -5.39
C ASN A 356 20.85 13.77 -6.15
N LEU A 357 20.41 12.52 -5.98
CA LEU A 357 20.97 11.39 -6.72
C LEU A 357 20.67 11.49 -8.22
N LYS A 358 21.73 11.37 -9.02
CA LYS A 358 21.65 11.43 -10.49
C LYS A 358 22.08 10.10 -11.09
N MET A 359 21.46 9.74 -12.20
CA MET A 359 21.92 8.61 -13.00
C MET A 359 23.29 8.91 -13.60
N ALA A 360 24.11 7.88 -13.78
CA ALA A 360 25.28 7.99 -14.64
C ALA A 360 24.83 8.36 -16.07
N ALA A 361 25.61 9.22 -16.73
CA ALA A 361 25.42 9.50 -18.14
C ALA A 361 25.78 8.26 -18.97
N TYR A 362 25.04 8.01 -20.05
CA TYR A 362 25.38 6.96 -21.00
C TYR A 362 26.66 7.34 -21.76
N ASP A 363 27.76 6.65 -21.49
CA ASP A 363 29.09 6.94 -22.07
C ASP A 363 29.92 5.65 -22.22
N THR A 364 29.78 5.03 -23.39
CA THR A 364 30.49 3.78 -23.72
C THR A 364 31.99 3.96 -23.82
N ALA A 365 32.48 5.14 -24.20
CA ALA A 365 33.91 5.41 -24.33
C ALA A 365 34.58 5.47 -22.95
N LYS A 366 33.98 6.19 -22.01
CA LYS A 366 34.45 6.27 -20.63
C LYS A 366 34.28 4.94 -19.90
N ALA A 367 33.19 4.20 -20.14
CA ALA A 367 33.02 2.84 -19.61
C ALA A 367 34.16 1.90 -20.06
N LYS A 368 34.51 1.90 -21.36
CA LYS A 368 35.62 1.10 -21.89
C LYS A 368 36.97 1.49 -21.26
N ALA A 369 37.22 2.79 -21.10
CA ALA A 369 38.43 3.28 -20.44
C ALA A 369 38.51 2.86 -18.97
N LEU A 370 37.37 2.84 -18.26
CA LEU A 370 37.28 2.41 -16.87
C LEU A 370 37.53 0.91 -16.73
N LEU A 371 36.98 0.08 -17.63
CA LEU A 371 37.29 -1.36 -17.67
C LEU A 371 38.79 -1.61 -17.91
N ALA A 372 39.42 -0.88 -18.83
CA ALA A 372 40.86 -1.01 -19.06
C ALA A 372 41.68 -0.70 -17.80
N LYS A 373 41.33 0.38 -17.08
CA LYS A 373 41.97 0.72 -15.79
C LYS A 373 41.73 -0.34 -14.71
N ALA A 374 40.57 -1.00 -14.72
CA ALA A 374 40.23 -2.08 -13.79
C ALA A 374 40.89 -3.42 -14.12
N GLY A 375 41.67 -3.49 -15.21
CA GLY A 375 42.38 -4.70 -15.67
C GLY A 375 41.65 -5.52 -16.73
N TYR A 376 40.58 -4.99 -17.34
CA TYR A 376 39.72 -5.69 -18.30
C TYR A 376 39.67 -4.97 -19.66
N ALA A 377 40.83 -4.58 -20.21
CA ALA A 377 40.91 -3.86 -21.49
C ALA A 377 40.31 -4.63 -22.68
N ASN A 378 40.32 -5.97 -22.61
CA ASN A 378 39.74 -6.87 -23.62
C ASN A 378 38.32 -7.34 -23.25
N GLY A 379 37.71 -6.78 -22.21
CA GLY A 379 36.42 -7.22 -21.67
C GLY A 379 36.50 -8.58 -20.96
N PHE A 380 35.32 -9.19 -20.80
CA PHE A 380 35.12 -10.48 -20.11
C PHE A 380 33.74 -11.06 -20.49
N GLU A 381 33.49 -12.31 -20.09
CA GLU A 381 32.17 -12.93 -20.20
C GLU A 381 31.45 -12.87 -18.86
N ILE A 382 30.13 -12.70 -18.89
CA ILE A 382 29.32 -12.62 -17.67
C ILE A 382 27.91 -13.15 -17.92
N THR A 383 27.26 -13.73 -16.92
CA THR A 383 25.84 -14.09 -17.03
C THR A 383 24.93 -12.89 -16.75
N LEU A 384 23.86 -12.75 -17.54
CA LEU A 384 22.81 -11.75 -17.37
C LEU A 384 21.47 -12.46 -17.24
N TRP A 385 20.98 -12.58 -16.02
CA TRP A 385 19.74 -13.27 -15.74
C TRP A 385 18.55 -12.38 -16.08
N ALA A 386 17.57 -12.96 -16.79
CA ALA A 386 16.32 -12.30 -17.15
C ALA A 386 15.15 -13.20 -16.79
N MET A 387 14.25 -12.72 -15.94
CA MET A 387 13.05 -13.44 -15.54
C MET A 387 12.10 -13.69 -16.74
N PRO A 388 11.40 -14.84 -16.80
CA PRO A 388 10.53 -15.21 -17.92
C PRO A 388 9.10 -14.64 -17.80
N VAL A 389 8.79 -13.98 -16.69
CA VAL A 389 7.45 -13.46 -16.36
C VAL A 389 7.44 -11.94 -16.35
N GLN A 390 6.30 -11.36 -16.71
CA GLN A 390 6.07 -9.91 -16.57
C GLN A 390 5.94 -9.55 -15.09
N ARG A 391 6.50 -8.40 -14.69
CA ARG A 391 6.38 -7.87 -13.33
C ARG A 391 6.00 -6.39 -13.39
N ALA A 392 5.38 -5.88 -12.32
CA ALA A 392 4.97 -4.48 -12.23
C ALA A 392 6.12 -3.49 -12.52
N TYR A 393 7.35 -3.83 -12.10
CA TYR A 393 8.54 -3.01 -12.31
C TYR A 393 9.26 -3.24 -13.65
N ASN A 394 8.96 -4.33 -14.38
CA ASN A 394 9.62 -4.65 -15.65
C ASN A 394 8.69 -5.51 -16.54
N PRO A 395 8.08 -4.91 -17.58
CA PRO A 395 7.11 -5.59 -18.43
C PRO A 395 7.73 -6.59 -19.42
N ASN A 396 9.03 -6.48 -19.72
CA ASN A 396 9.73 -7.40 -20.62
C ASN A 396 11.23 -7.46 -20.31
N ALA A 397 11.60 -8.29 -19.33
CA ALA A 397 12.98 -8.47 -18.92
C ALA A 397 13.86 -9.10 -20.02
N ARG A 398 13.27 -9.93 -20.89
CA ARG A 398 14.01 -10.55 -22.00
C ARG A 398 14.51 -9.50 -23.00
N LEU A 399 13.62 -8.63 -23.47
CA LEU A 399 13.98 -7.52 -24.35
C LEU A 399 14.98 -6.58 -23.66
N MET A 400 14.75 -6.25 -22.39
CA MET A 400 15.69 -5.41 -21.63
C MET A 400 17.09 -6.05 -21.57
N ALA A 401 17.19 -7.35 -21.31
CA ALA A 401 18.47 -8.06 -21.27
C ALA A 401 19.17 -8.11 -22.64
N GLU A 402 18.42 -8.26 -23.74
CA GLU A 402 18.96 -8.21 -25.11
C GLU A 402 19.53 -6.81 -25.44
N MET A 403 18.85 -5.75 -25.00
CA MET A 403 19.35 -4.38 -25.13
C MET A 403 20.62 -4.14 -24.31
N ILE A 404 20.64 -4.58 -23.05
CA ILE A 404 21.81 -4.47 -22.17
C ILE A 404 22.98 -5.31 -22.72
N GLN A 405 22.73 -6.52 -23.21
CA GLN A 405 23.72 -7.37 -23.85
C GLN A 405 24.36 -6.66 -25.05
N ALA A 406 23.55 -6.05 -25.93
CA ALA A 406 24.04 -5.31 -27.09
C ALA A 406 24.86 -4.07 -26.69
N ASP A 407 24.46 -3.39 -25.62
CA ASP A 407 25.17 -2.24 -25.08
C ASP A 407 26.52 -2.62 -24.43
N TRP A 408 26.55 -3.66 -23.61
CA TRP A 408 27.75 -4.18 -22.99
C TRP A 408 28.75 -4.75 -24.02
N ALA A 409 28.26 -5.30 -25.13
CA ALA A 409 29.13 -5.75 -26.22
C ALA A 409 29.99 -4.60 -26.82
N LYS A 410 29.48 -3.35 -26.82
CA LYS A 410 30.22 -2.16 -27.31
C LYS A 410 31.46 -1.84 -26.48
N ILE A 411 31.50 -2.29 -25.23
CA ILE A 411 32.65 -2.12 -24.33
C ILE A 411 33.46 -3.42 -24.16
N GLY A 412 33.17 -4.45 -24.97
CA GLY A 412 33.88 -5.73 -24.98
C GLY A 412 33.35 -6.77 -23.99
N VAL A 413 32.26 -6.49 -23.27
CA VAL A 413 31.66 -7.42 -22.30
C VAL A 413 30.65 -8.32 -23.03
N LYS A 414 30.87 -9.63 -22.96
CA LYS A 414 30.00 -10.63 -23.59
C LYS A 414 29.02 -11.18 -22.55
N ALA A 415 27.82 -10.61 -22.52
CA ALA A 415 26.77 -11.10 -21.62
C ALA A 415 26.11 -12.36 -22.19
N LYS A 416 25.98 -13.43 -21.41
CA LYS A 416 25.15 -14.60 -21.72
C LYS A 416 23.81 -14.46 -21.01
N ILE A 417 22.74 -14.30 -21.77
CA ILE A 417 21.39 -14.20 -21.19
C ILE A 417 20.96 -15.58 -20.68
N VAL A 418 20.59 -15.66 -19.40
CA VAL A 418 20.13 -16.87 -18.73
C VAL A 418 18.71 -16.65 -18.19
N THR A 419 17.86 -17.67 -18.27
CA THR A 419 16.52 -17.64 -17.70
C THR A 419 16.17 -18.99 -17.09
N TYR A 420 15.31 -18.99 -16.09
CA TYR A 420 14.77 -20.14 -15.41
C TYR A 420 13.28 -19.90 -15.17
N GLU A 421 12.51 -20.96 -14.88
CA GLU A 421 11.17 -20.82 -14.30
C GLU A 421 11.24 -19.89 -13.07
N TRP A 422 10.22 -19.06 -12.81
CA TRP A 422 10.28 -17.98 -11.83
C TRP A 422 10.63 -18.44 -10.40
N GLY A 423 10.06 -19.53 -9.92
CA GLY A 423 10.38 -20.08 -8.60
C GLY A 423 11.84 -20.52 -8.51
N GLU A 424 12.32 -21.22 -9.54
CA GLU A 424 13.72 -21.65 -9.64
C GLU A 424 14.68 -20.46 -9.82
N TYR A 425 14.27 -19.43 -10.57
CA TYR A 425 15.01 -18.18 -10.77
C TYR A 425 15.32 -17.51 -9.43
N ILE A 426 14.31 -17.35 -8.58
CA ILE A 426 14.46 -16.75 -7.24
C ILE A 426 15.28 -17.65 -6.31
N LYS A 427 14.97 -18.95 -6.28
CA LYS A 427 15.67 -19.91 -5.40
C LYS A 427 17.18 -19.95 -5.67
N ARG A 428 17.57 -20.05 -6.94
CA ARG A 428 18.99 -20.03 -7.33
C ARG A 428 19.63 -18.68 -7.06
N ALA A 429 18.86 -17.59 -7.23
CA ALA A 429 19.38 -16.26 -6.98
C ALA A 429 19.68 -15.98 -5.50
N HIS A 430 18.84 -16.50 -4.59
CA HIS A 430 19.13 -16.51 -3.15
C HIS A 430 20.37 -17.34 -2.81
N SER A 431 20.72 -18.32 -3.66
CA SER A 431 21.93 -19.14 -3.53
C SER A 431 23.16 -18.50 -4.20
N GLY A 432 23.02 -17.33 -4.83
CA GLY A 432 24.13 -16.56 -5.41
C GLY A 432 24.67 -17.10 -6.75
N GLU A 433 23.90 -17.89 -7.51
CA GLU A 433 24.40 -18.48 -8.77
C GLU A 433 24.61 -17.47 -9.92
N GLN A 434 23.97 -16.30 -9.85
CA GLN A 434 24.01 -15.25 -10.87
C GLN A 434 25.25 -14.35 -10.72
N ASP A 435 25.83 -13.92 -11.84
CA ASP A 435 26.76 -12.78 -11.82
C ASP A 435 26.00 -11.46 -11.84
N THR A 436 25.00 -11.36 -12.72
CA THR A 436 24.08 -10.23 -12.79
C THR A 436 22.65 -10.68 -13.05
N MET A 437 21.69 -9.90 -12.59
CA MET A 437 20.27 -10.25 -12.66
C MET A 437 19.38 -9.03 -12.84
N LEU A 438 18.43 -9.11 -13.78
CA LEU A 438 17.27 -8.22 -13.82
C LEU A 438 16.23 -8.68 -12.81
N ILE A 439 15.84 -7.79 -11.91
CA ILE A 439 14.87 -8.02 -10.86
C ILE A 439 14.22 -6.68 -10.49
N GLY A 440 13.43 -6.67 -9.43
CA GLY A 440 12.83 -5.45 -8.92
C GLY A 440 12.01 -5.68 -7.67
N TRP A 441 11.50 -4.59 -7.13
CA TRP A 441 10.72 -4.57 -5.90
C TRP A 441 9.49 -3.69 -6.05
N THR A 442 8.41 -4.01 -5.32
CA THR A 442 7.26 -3.13 -5.10
C THR A 442 7.17 -2.94 -3.59
N GLY A 443 7.15 -1.70 -3.12
CA GLY A 443 7.19 -1.44 -1.69
C GLY A 443 5.90 -1.88 -1.00
N ASP A 444 6.04 -2.52 0.16
CA ASP A 444 4.91 -3.17 0.84
C ASP A 444 4.21 -2.25 1.86
N ASN A 445 4.99 -1.48 2.61
CA ASN A 445 4.50 -0.79 3.81
C ASN A 445 4.74 0.73 3.80
N GLY A 446 5.25 1.28 2.70
CA GLY A 446 5.51 2.72 2.63
C GLY A 446 6.73 3.22 3.42
N ASP A 447 7.52 2.32 4.02
CA ASP A 447 8.70 2.65 4.81
C ASP A 447 10.01 2.47 3.99
N PRO A 448 10.98 3.41 4.07
CA PRO A 448 12.27 3.29 3.39
C PRO A 448 13.06 2.04 3.78
N ASP A 449 12.81 1.46 4.96
CA ASP A 449 13.44 0.22 5.38
C ASP A 449 13.09 -0.98 4.48
N ASN A 450 11.85 -1.02 3.96
CA ASN A 450 11.40 -2.05 3.03
C ASN A 450 12.14 -1.98 1.67
N TRP A 451 12.88 -0.90 1.41
CA TRP A 451 13.81 -0.78 0.29
C TRP A 451 15.25 -1.01 0.74
N LEU A 452 15.73 -0.17 1.65
CA LEU A 452 17.15 -0.09 2.01
C LEU A 452 17.60 -1.27 2.88
N GLY A 453 16.75 -1.73 3.79
CA GLY A 453 17.04 -2.90 4.62
C GLY A 453 16.77 -4.21 3.88
N THR A 454 15.60 -4.33 3.26
CA THR A 454 15.17 -5.57 2.60
C THR A 454 15.98 -5.90 1.35
N LEU A 455 16.45 -4.92 0.58
CA LEU A 455 17.15 -5.16 -0.70
C LEU A 455 18.68 -5.01 -0.61
N LEU A 456 19.18 -4.34 0.42
CA LEU A 456 20.59 -3.91 0.51
C LEU A 456 21.22 -4.12 1.89
N GLY A 457 20.44 -4.43 2.93
CA GLY A 457 20.95 -4.72 4.26
C GLY A 457 21.76 -6.02 4.30
N CYS A 458 22.69 -6.12 5.25
CA CYS A 458 23.54 -7.30 5.40
C CYS A 458 22.74 -8.54 5.83
N GLU A 459 21.67 -8.35 6.62
CA GLU A 459 20.76 -9.43 7.04
C GLU A 459 19.97 -10.02 5.85
N ALA A 460 19.85 -9.28 4.75
CA ALA A 460 19.06 -9.66 3.59
C ALA A 460 19.85 -10.47 2.53
N ILE A 461 21.14 -10.75 2.73
CA ILE A 461 21.99 -11.50 1.76
C ILE A 461 21.39 -12.86 1.40
N LYS A 462 20.84 -13.59 2.38
CA LYS A 462 20.16 -14.88 2.16
C LYS A 462 18.70 -14.73 1.72
N GLY A 463 18.27 -13.50 1.45
CA GLY A 463 16.93 -13.13 1.01
C GLY A 463 17.01 -12.19 -0.18
N ASN A 464 16.27 -11.07 -0.12
CA ASN A 464 16.05 -10.20 -1.28
C ASN A 464 17.25 -9.31 -1.68
N ASN A 465 18.40 -9.40 -0.99
CA ASN A 465 19.64 -8.76 -1.43
C ASN A 465 20.34 -9.63 -2.48
N PHE A 466 19.81 -9.63 -3.70
CA PHE A 466 20.37 -10.36 -4.85
C PHE A 466 21.74 -9.85 -5.32
N SER A 467 22.22 -8.74 -4.76
CA SER A 467 23.56 -8.24 -5.02
C SER A 467 24.61 -8.92 -4.12
N HIS A 468 24.18 -9.69 -3.11
CA HIS A 468 25.04 -10.27 -2.07
C HIS A 468 25.99 -9.24 -1.45
N TRP A 469 25.54 -7.99 -1.39
CA TRP A 469 26.35 -6.86 -0.98
C TRP A 469 26.14 -6.57 0.50
N CYS A 470 27.23 -6.52 1.27
CA CYS A 470 27.23 -6.07 2.65
C CYS A 470 28.30 -5.02 2.86
N TYR A 471 27.88 -3.84 3.27
CA TYR A 471 28.78 -2.72 3.54
C TYR A 471 28.42 -2.07 4.85
N LYS A 472 29.29 -2.26 5.85
CA LYS A 472 29.04 -1.87 7.23
C LYS A 472 28.57 -0.42 7.41
N PRO A 473 29.19 0.61 6.77
CA PRO A 473 28.71 1.99 6.90
C PRO A 473 27.27 2.22 6.39
N PHE A 474 26.83 1.46 5.39
CA PHE A 474 25.44 1.50 4.92
C PHE A 474 24.51 0.81 5.91
N ASP A 475 24.87 -0.41 6.32
CA ASP A 475 24.04 -1.24 7.20
C ASP A 475 23.81 -0.55 8.56
N GLU A 476 24.84 0.07 9.16
CA GLU A 476 24.72 0.83 10.40
C GLU A 476 23.70 1.97 10.32
N LEU A 477 23.61 2.67 9.18
CA LEU A 477 22.62 3.74 8.97
C LEU A 477 21.20 3.17 8.87
N VAL A 478 21.04 2.07 8.15
CA VAL A 478 19.73 1.41 7.97
C VAL A 478 19.23 0.84 9.30
N GLN A 479 20.07 0.11 10.04
CA GLN A 479 19.73 -0.44 11.36
C GLN A 479 19.42 0.66 12.38
N LYS A 480 20.18 1.76 12.37
CA LYS A 480 19.84 2.94 13.18
C LYS A 480 18.51 3.55 12.74
N GLY A 481 18.22 3.59 11.45
CA GLY A 481 16.94 4.03 10.90
C GLY A 481 15.75 3.18 11.37
N ARG A 482 15.94 1.87 11.54
CA ARG A 482 14.92 0.93 12.08
C ARG A 482 14.60 1.13 13.56
N THR A 483 15.55 1.66 14.33
CA THR A 483 15.43 1.81 15.79
C THR A 483 15.23 3.26 16.24
N THR A 484 15.43 4.22 15.33
CA THR A 484 15.20 5.66 15.58
C THR A 484 13.74 6.02 15.39
N THR A 485 13.16 6.73 16.36
CA THR A 485 11.80 7.28 16.25
C THR A 485 11.80 8.64 15.55
N GLY A 486 10.70 8.97 14.89
CA GLY A 486 10.50 10.25 14.21
C GLY A 486 11.01 10.29 12.76
N GLN A 487 10.17 10.78 11.85
CA GLN A 487 10.41 10.74 10.41
C GLN A 487 11.60 11.60 9.97
N ASP A 488 11.82 12.77 10.58
CA ASP A 488 12.93 13.67 10.20
C ASP A 488 14.31 13.11 10.54
N ALA A 489 14.44 12.49 11.71
CA ALA A 489 15.68 11.85 12.14
C ALA A 489 16.00 10.64 11.25
N ARG A 490 14.98 9.80 10.96
CA ARG A 490 15.10 8.68 10.03
C ARG A 490 15.44 9.13 8.61
N THR A 491 14.83 10.22 8.14
CA THR A 491 15.08 10.78 6.80
C THR A 491 16.55 11.09 6.60
N LYS A 492 17.23 11.71 7.57
CA LYS A 492 18.67 12.01 7.49
C LYS A 492 19.52 10.74 7.34
N LEU A 493 19.20 9.69 8.10
CA LEU A 493 19.90 8.40 8.04
C LEU A 493 19.71 7.74 6.67
N TYR A 494 18.47 7.70 6.18
CA TYR A 494 18.15 7.06 4.90
C TYR A 494 18.68 7.83 3.69
N THR A 495 18.73 9.16 3.72
CA THR A 495 19.39 9.93 2.64
C THR A 495 20.91 9.68 2.64
N GLN A 496 21.54 9.58 3.80
CA GLN A 496 22.96 9.22 3.89
C GLN A 496 23.22 7.79 3.35
N ALA A 497 22.36 6.84 3.68
CA ALA A 497 22.45 5.47 3.17
C ALA A 497 22.31 5.44 1.63
N GLN A 498 21.39 6.22 1.06
CA GLN A 498 21.23 6.36 -0.38
C GLN A 498 22.48 6.95 -1.08
N GLN A 499 23.18 7.90 -0.45
CA GLN A 499 24.44 8.41 -0.97
C GLN A 499 25.53 7.33 -1.00
N ILE A 500 25.62 6.50 0.04
CA ILE A 500 26.54 5.36 0.06
C ILE A 500 26.16 4.34 -1.03
N PHE A 501 24.87 4.02 -1.19
CA PHE A 501 24.39 3.17 -2.27
C PHE A 501 24.85 3.70 -3.64
N ALA A 502 24.70 4.99 -3.91
CA ALA A 502 25.11 5.60 -5.17
C ALA A 502 26.63 5.53 -5.40
N GLN A 503 27.42 5.64 -4.34
CA GLN A 503 28.89 5.52 -4.40
C GLN A 503 29.36 4.09 -4.62
N GLN A 504 28.68 3.10 -4.03
CA GLN A 504 29.06 1.69 -4.03
C GLN A 504 28.41 0.89 -5.17
N LEU A 505 27.32 1.39 -5.75
CA LEU A 505 26.59 0.84 -6.90
C LEU A 505 26.42 -0.70 -6.83
N PRO A 506 25.78 -1.25 -5.79
CA PRO A 506 25.52 -2.69 -5.69
C PRO A 506 24.51 -3.18 -6.74
N PHE A 507 23.64 -2.28 -7.21
CA PHE A 507 22.79 -2.50 -8.38
C PHE A 507 22.63 -1.21 -9.19
N SER A 508 22.28 -1.36 -10.46
CA SER A 508 21.91 -0.27 -11.37
C SER A 508 20.39 -0.03 -11.35
N PRO A 509 19.89 1.09 -10.80
CA PRO A 509 18.48 1.46 -10.96
C PRO A 509 18.18 1.71 -12.44
N ILE A 510 17.08 1.13 -12.95
CA ILE A 510 16.68 1.29 -14.36
C ILE A 510 15.44 2.18 -14.45
N ALA A 511 14.34 1.73 -13.87
CA ALA A 511 13.08 2.45 -14.01
C ALA A 511 12.09 2.18 -12.87
N ASN A 512 11.23 3.16 -12.60
CA ASN A 512 9.96 2.96 -11.92
C ASN A 512 8.88 2.87 -13.00
N SER A 513 8.01 1.85 -12.98
CA SER A 513 6.89 1.81 -13.92
C SER A 513 5.94 2.99 -13.68
N THR A 514 5.17 3.42 -14.68
CA THR A 514 4.12 4.43 -14.48
C THR A 514 2.79 3.74 -14.23
N VAL A 515 2.14 4.11 -13.12
CA VAL A 515 0.76 3.70 -12.84
C VAL A 515 -0.18 4.71 -13.48
N TYR A 516 -1.16 4.22 -14.23
CA TYR A 516 -2.24 5.01 -14.82
C TYR A 516 -3.57 4.60 -14.19
N GLN A 517 -4.41 5.57 -13.82
CA GLN A 517 -5.75 5.32 -13.29
C GLN A 517 -6.79 6.06 -14.14
N PRO A 518 -7.21 5.50 -15.28
CA PRO A 518 -8.23 6.12 -16.12
C PRO A 518 -9.51 6.39 -15.31
N VAL A 519 -9.96 7.64 -15.34
CA VAL A 519 -11.09 8.12 -14.56
C VAL A 519 -11.94 9.07 -15.40
N ARG A 520 -13.27 8.99 -15.28
CA ARG A 520 -14.18 9.90 -15.98
C ARG A 520 -14.12 11.29 -15.35
N LYS A 521 -14.22 12.33 -16.18
CA LYS A 521 -14.17 13.75 -15.76
C LYS A 521 -15.27 14.19 -14.78
N ASN A 522 -16.34 13.39 -14.67
CA ASN A 522 -17.40 13.62 -13.68
C ASN A 522 -17.07 13.05 -12.30
N VAL A 523 -16.02 12.24 -12.15
CA VAL A 523 -15.50 11.81 -10.86
C VAL A 523 -14.65 12.93 -10.26
N VAL A 524 -14.76 13.12 -8.95
CA VAL A 524 -14.06 14.15 -8.20
C VAL A 524 -13.16 13.49 -7.17
N ASP A 525 -11.91 13.96 -7.10
CA ASP A 525 -10.92 13.59 -6.08
C ASP A 525 -10.58 12.09 -6.03
N MET A 526 -10.62 11.39 -7.17
CA MET A 526 -9.96 10.08 -7.31
C MET A 526 -8.45 10.28 -7.35
N ARG A 527 -7.71 9.53 -6.53
CA ARG A 527 -6.25 9.58 -6.44
C ARG A 527 -5.64 8.22 -6.77
N ILE A 528 -4.40 8.24 -7.23
CA ILE A 528 -3.64 7.00 -7.38
C ILE A 528 -3.01 6.68 -6.04
N GLU A 529 -3.34 5.53 -5.47
CA GLU A 529 -2.69 5.07 -4.25
C GLU A 529 -1.33 4.43 -4.60
N PRO A 530 -0.23 4.87 -3.97
CA PRO A 530 1.10 4.34 -4.27
C PRO A 530 1.18 2.81 -4.09
N LEU A 531 0.49 2.27 -3.08
CA LEU A 531 0.52 0.86 -2.71
C LEU A 531 -0.38 -0.03 -3.59
N GLY A 532 -0.98 0.52 -4.65
CA GLY A 532 -1.50 -0.26 -5.79
C GLY A 532 -2.98 -0.69 -5.73
N TYR A 533 -3.69 -0.42 -4.64
CA TYR A 533 -5.14 -0.57 -4.55
C TYR A 533 -5.90 0.70 -4.99
N ALA A 534 -7.20 0.60 -5.21
CA ALA A 534 -8.06 1.77 -5.40
C ALA A 534 -8.81 2.12 -4.09
N ARG A 535 -8.99 3.42 -3.84
CA ARG A 535 -9.60 3.95 -2.63
C ARG A 535 -10.73 4.93 -2.99
N PHE A 536 -11.89 4.79 -2.34
CA PHE A 536 -13.14 5.44 -2.74
C PHE A 536 -13.73 6.41 -1.71
N ASP A 537 -13.23 6.45 -0.47
CA ASP A 537 -13.53 7.55 0.45
C ASP A 537 -13.01 8.88 -0.11
N GLY A 538 -13.76 9.94 0.12
CA GLY A 538 -13.57 11.27 -0.46
C GLY A 538 -13.96 11.39 -1.94
N VAL A 539 -14.16 10.28 -2.65
CA VAL A 539 -14.43 10.27 -4.09
C VAL A 539 -15.90 10.56 -4.38
N GLY A 540 -16.14 11.66 -5.10
CA GLY A 540 -17.48 12.09 -5.50
C GLY A 540 -17.80 11.87 -6.98
N VAL A 541 -19.07 12.05 -7.33
CA VAL A 541 -19.53 12.11 -8.73
C VAL A 541 -20.41 13.36 -8.90
N LYS A 542 -20.11 14.18 -9.91
CA LYS A 542 -20.86 15.41 -10.23
C LYS A 542 -22.31 15.13 -10.60
#